data_AF-A0A962LIK0-F1
#
_entry.id   AF-A0A962LIK0-F1
#
_cell.length_a   1.000
_cell.length_b   1.000
_cell.length_c   1.000
_cell.angle_alpha   90.00
_cell.angle_beta   90.00
_cell.angle_gamma   90.00
#
_symmetry.space_group_name_H-M   'P 1'
#
loop_
_entity.id
_entity.type
_entity.pdbx_description
1 polymer ?
#
loop_
_entity_poly.entity_id
_entity_poly.type
_entity_poly.pdbx_seq_one_letter_code
_entity_poly.pdbx_strand_id
1 'polypeptide(L)'
;NALPLLPLRLDMSAIPFAGYQDSIFNIDSWSGYPRESAYLMCELARRQVSGVVSLSGDHHMHGAGTIARDASAAEAGAVPVIAEFNVAGISSSPLFEELAFVARRDHPEFQPIVYDEQDGQVIPVWNMTMLDGVFAALSYSKTGLTTLARWLGPNRANPGLSYVDTTANGYGLARFTATGAEVELVTMSDCRAPF
;
A
#
# COMPACT_ATOMS: atom_id res chain seq x y z
N ASN A 1 -1.05 -3.98 18.52
CA ASN A 1 -1.44 -4.46 17.18
C ASN A 1 -0.24 -4.91 16.39
N ALA A 2 -0.40 -5.89 15.51
CA ALA A 2 0.59 -6.22 14.50
C ALA A 2 0.47 -5.18 13.37
N LEU A 3 1.17 -4.05 13.56
CA LEU A 3 1.14 -2.92 12.65
C LEU A 3 2.06 -3.20 11.44
N PRO A 4 1.63 -2.81 10.23
CA PRO A 4 2.40 -3.03 9.01
C PRO A 4 3.65 -2.15 8.94
N LEU A 5 4.73 -2.73 8.40
CA LEU A 5 5.96 -2.06 8.00
C LEU A 5 5.85 -1.44 6.60
N LEU A 6 4.99 -1.98 5.74
CA LEU A 6 4.78 -1.51 4.37
C LEU A 6 4.44 -0.02 4.41
N PRO A 7 5.34 0.84 3.89
CA PRO A 7 5.05 2.25 3.80
C PRO A 7 3.95 2.43 2.76
N LEU A 8 2.86 3.07 3.14
CA LEU A 8 1.86 3.58 2.22
C LEU A 8 2.21 5.04 1.97
N ARG A 9 3.10 5.32 1.00
CA ARG A 9 3.49 6.69 0.66
C ARG A 9 2.83 7.16 -0.63
N LEU A 10 2.55 8.45 -0.66
CA LEU A 10 2.09 9.18 -1.84
C LEU A 10 3.30 9.90 -2.44
N ASP A 11 3.63 9.59 -3.68
CA ASP A 11 4.70 10.24 -4.45
C ASP A 11 4.24 11.59 -5.03
N MET A 12 3.76 12.48 -4.15
CA MET A 12 3.27 13.81 -4.55
C MET A 12 4.33 14.63 -5.29
N SER A 13 5.61 14.36 -5.06
CA SER A 13 6.72 15.00 -5.79
C SER A 13 6.74 14.65 -7.28
N ALA A 14 6.08 13.55 -7.69
CA ALA A 14 5.95 13.15 -9.09
C ALA A 14 5.00 14.05 -9.90
N ILE A 15 4.18 14.89 -9.23
CA ILE A 15 3.28 15.81 -9.92
C ILE A 15 4.10 16.96 -10.55
N PRO A 16 4.13 17.09 -11.89
CA PRO A 16 4.93 18.11 -12.55
C PRO A 16 4.55 19.52 -12.11
N PHE A 17 5.55 20.35 -11.83
CA PHE A 17 5.41 21.78 -11.51
C PHE A 17 4.65 22.11 -10.21
N ALA A 18 4.22 21.12 -9.43
CA ALA A 18 3.48 21.36 -8.18
C ALA A 18 4.39 21.69 -6.99
N GLY A 19 5.66 21.24 -7.01
CA GLY A 19 6.63 21.52 -5.94
C GLY A 19 6.32 20.81 -4.62
N TYR A 20 5.49 19.76 -4.63
CA TYR A 20 5.15 18.99 -3.43
C TYR A 20 6.25 18.01 -3.03
N GLN A 21 6.20 17.57 -1.78
CA GLN A 21 7.03 16.51 -1.23
C GLN A 21 6.20 15.24 -1.06
N ASP A 22 6.85 14.09 -1.16
CA ASP A 22 6.21 12.82 -0.89
C ASP A 22 5.62 12.79 0.53
N SER A 23 4.46 12.19 0.67
CA SER A 23 3.72 12.15 1.92
C SER A 23 3.59 10.73 2.44
N ILE A 24 3.59 10.60 3.76
CA ILE A 24 3.23 9.36 4.45
C ILE A 24 1.72 9.37 4.64
N PHE A 25 1.04 8.29 4.25
CA PHE A 25 -0.42 8.20 4.37
C PHE A 25 -0.88 8.03 5.82
N ASN A 26 -0.18 7.19 6.59
CA ASN A 26 -0.52 6.88 7.97
C ASN A 26 0.75 6.84 8.85
N ILE A 27 0.72 7.49 10.01
CA ILE A 27 1.80 7.50 11.01
C ILE A 27 1.49 6.65 12.24
N ASP A 28 0.30 6.05 12.32
CA ASP A 28 -0.04 5.12 13.41
C ASP A 28 0.71 3.78 13.27
N SER A 29 1.14 3.44 12.05
CA SER A 29 1.96 2.26 11.76
C SER A 29 3.47 2.52 11.96
N TRP A 30 4.34 1.57 11.57
CA TRP A 30 5.79 1.73 11.67
C TRP A 30 6.35 2.95 10.92
N SER A 31 5.57 3.53 10.00
CA SER A 31 5.93 4.79 9.34
C SER A 31 6.04 5.97 10.32
N GLY A 32 5.38 5.92 11.48
CA GLY A 32 5.54 6.89 12.58
C GLY A 32 6.78 6.67 13.45
N TYR A 33 7.46 5.53 13.30
CA TYR A 33 8.62 5.11 14.09
C TYR A 33 9.84 4.80 13.19
N PRO A 34 10.27 5.77 12.35
CA PRO A 34 11.27 5.50 11.32
C PRO A 34 12.64 5.12 11.90
N ARG A 35 12.98 5.62 13.09
CA ARG A 35 14.27 5.31 13.74
C ARG A 35 14.32 3.86 14.22
N GLU A 36 13.24 3.40 14.84
CA GLU A 36 13.09 2.05 15.37
C GLU A 36 13.02 1.04 14.22
N SER A 37 12.23 1.33 13.18
CA SER A 37 12.17 0.51 11.96
C SER A 37 13.55 0.38 11.32
N ALA A 38 14.25 1.50 11.09
CA ALA A 38 15.60 1.49 10.50
C ALA A 38 16.60 0.73 11.37
N TYR A 39 16.56 0.87 12.69
CA TYR A 39 17.41 0.12 13.60
C TYR A 39 17.22 -1.39 13.46
N LEU A 40 15.96 -1.86 13.42
CA LEU A 40 15.66 -3.28 13.23
C LEU A 40 16.14 -3.79 11.87
N MET A 41 15.85 -3.07 10.78
CA MET A 41 16.29 -3.49 9.45
C MET A 41 17.83 -3.52 9.34
N CYS A 42 18.51 -2.54 9.95
CA CYS A 42 19.96 -2.51 10.03
C CYS A 42 20.53 -3.69 10.83
N GLU A 43 19.94 -4.03 11.96
CA GLU A 43 20.41 -5.16 12.78
C GLU A 43 20.18 -6.52 12.10
N LEU A 44 19.04 -6.71 11.44
CA LEU A 44 18.76 -7.91 10.65
C LEU A 44 19.79 -8.07 9.53
N ALA A 45 20.06 -6.99 8.78
CA ALA A 45 21.08 -6.98 7.73
C ALA A 45 22.48 -7.24 8.29
N ARG A 46 22.87 -6.54 9.36
CA ARG A 46 24.22 -6.63 9.97
C ARG A 46 24.50 -8.04 10.49
N ARG A 47 23.49 -8.70 11.05
CA ARG A 47 23.58 -10.08 11.56
C ARG A 47 23.36 -11.14 10.49
N GLN A 48 23.09 -10.74 9.24
CA GLN A 48 22.80 -11.62 8.12
C GLN A 48 21.63 -12.59 8.40
N VAL A 49 20.60 -12.09 9.09
CA VAL A 49 19.39 -12.88 9.34
C VAL A 49 18.59 -12.95 8.04
N SER A 50 18.50 -14.15 7.46
CA SER A 50 17.74 -14.41 6.22
C SER A 50 16.37 -15.00 6.50
N GLY A 51 15.44 -14.86 5.54
CA GLY A 51 14.14 -15.53 5.60
C GLY A 51 13.16 -14.89 6.60
N VAL A 52 13.34 -13.60 6.91
CA VAL A 52 12.44 -12.87 7.80
C VAL A 52 11.15 -12.54 7.04
N VAL A 53 10.02 -12.99 7.61
CA VAL A 53 8.68 -12.71 7.10
C VAL A 53 7.89 -11.95 8.16
N SER A 54 7.30 -10.82 7.79
CA SER A 54 6.35 -10.07 8.61
C SER A 54 4.92 -10.39 8.17
N LEU A 55 4.05 -10.68 9.14
CA LEU A 55 2.61 -10.86 8.92
C LEU A 55 1.90 -9.80 9.76
N SER A 56 1.15 -8.92 9.12
CA SER A 56 0.52 -7.76 9.76
C SER A 56 -0.96 -7.63 9.41
N GLY A 57 -1.66 -6.73 10.07
CA GLY A 57 -3.04 -6.36 9.77
C GLY A 57 -3.27 -4.86 10.00
N ASP A 58 -4.38 -4.49 10.62
CA ASP A 58 -4.69 -3.11 11.05
C ASP A 58 -5.08 -2.14 9.92
N HIS A 59 -4.38 -2.11 8.79
CA HIS A 59 -4.73 -1.23 7.66
C HIS A 59 -6.04 -1.59 6.92
N HIS A 60 -6.74 -2.67 7.27
CA HIS A 60 -7.97 -3.12 6.61
C HIS A 60 -7.86 -3.25 5.08
N MET A 61 -6.72 -3.77 4.61
CA MET A 61 -6.45 -4.05 3.21
C MET A 61 -5.53 -5.27 3.09
N HIS A 62 -5.58 -5.96 1.97
CA HIS A 62 -4.53 -6.93 1.64
C HIS A 62 -3.35 -6.17 1.03
N GLY A 63 -2.13 -6.53 1.39
CA GLY A 63 -0.92 -5.92 0.85
C GLY A 63 0.27 -6.85 0.92
N ALA A 64 1.18 -6.74 -0.04
CA ALA A 64 2.43 -7.48 0.00
C ALA A 64 3.58 -6.65 -0.59
N GLY A 65 4.75 -6.80 -0.02
CA GLY A 65 5.95 -6.16 -0.51
C GLY A 65 7.17 -6.53 0.30
N THR A 66 8.26 -5.83 0.02
CA THR A 66 9.54 -6.03 0.70
C THR A 66 10.03 -4.76 1.36
N ILE A 67 10.72 -4.91 2.49
CA ILE A 67 11.27 -3.81 3.26
C ILE A 67 12.78 -3.87 3.18
N ALA A 68 13.41 -2.76 2.79
CA ALA A 68 14.85 -2.61 2.70
C ALA A 68 15.43 -1.95 3.96
N ARG A 69 16.76 -2.03 4.10
CA ARG A 69 17.50 -1.42 5.23
C ARG A 69 17.21 0.07 5.41
N ASP A 70 17.13 0.78 4.30
CA ASP A 70 16.78 2.20 4.27
C ASP A 70 15.51 2.37 3.44
N ALA A 71 14.36 2.27 4.10
CA ALA A 71 13.08 2.52 3.47
C ALA A 71 12.86 4.02 3.13
N SER A 72 13.73 4.92 3.61
CA SER A 72 13.64 6.37 3.34
C SER A 72 14.47 6.80 2.14
N ALA A 73 15.58 6.10 1.86
CA ALA A 73 16.28 6.22 0.61
C ALA A 73 15.51 5.46 -0.46
N ALA A 74 14.94 6.18 -1.42
CA ALA A 74 14.51 5.63 -2.71
C ALA A 74 15.72 5.12 -3.54
N GLU A 75 16.66 4.41 -2.90
CA GLU A 75 17.80 3.80 -3.57
C GLU A 75 17.30 2.57 -4.33
N ALA A 76 17.13 2.78 -5.63
CA ALA A 76 16.96 1.69 -6.58
C ALA A 76 18.07 0.65 -6.36
N GLY A 77 17.68 -0.57 -5.97
CA GLY A 77 18.61 -1.68 -5.71
C GLY A 77 18.95 -1.95 -4.24
N ALA A 78 18.30 -1.27 -3.28
CA ALA A 78 18.44 -1.62 -1.87
C ALA A 78 18.01 -3.08 -1.63
N VAL A 79 18.90 -3.87 -1.01
CA VAL A 79 18.65 -5.29 -0.76
C VAL A 79 17.52 -5.43 0.26
N PRO A 80 16.40 -6.10 -0.07
CA PRO A 80 15.33 -6.30 0.87
C PRO A 80 15.77 -7.25 2.00
N VAL A 81 15.33 -6.93 3.22
CA VAL A 81 15.66 -7.68 4.45
C VAL A 81 14.45 -8.42 5.02
N ILE A 82 13.24 -7.99 4.68
CA ILE A 82 11.97 -8.59 5.11
C ILE A 82 11.02 -8.66 3.92
N ALA A 83 10.27 -9.76 3.79
CA ALA A 83 9.03 -9.80 3.04
C ALA A 83 7.86 -9.60 4.00
N GLU A 84 6.95 -8.68 3.71
CA GLU A 84 5.77 -8.42 4.52
C GLU A 84 4.48 -8.74 3.75
N PHE A 85 3.54 -9.35 4.48
CA PHE A 85 2.17 -9.61 4.03
C PHE A 85 1.19 -9.00 5.04
N ASN A 86 0.53 -7.93 4.61
CA ASN A 86 -0.54 -7.29 5.35
C ASN A 86 -1.89 -7.91 4.97
N VAL A 87 -2.67 -8.30 5.97
CA VAL A 87 -3.95 -8.98 5.78
C VAL A 87 -5.11 -8.02 6.05
N ALA A 88 -6.12 -8.08 5.19
CA ALA A 88 -7.37 -7.35 5.37
C ALA A 88 -8.12 -7.73 6.65
N GLY A 89 -9.04 -6.87 7.09
CA GLY A 89 -9.96 -7.21 8.17
C GLY A 89 -10.99 -8.23 7.70
N ILE A 90 -11.40 -9.15 8.57
CA ILE A 90 -12.47 -10.12 8.27
C ILE A 90 -13.83 -9.42 8.13
N SER A 91 -14.10 -8.45 9.01
CA SER A 91 -15.41 -7.78 9.08
C SER A 91 -15.34 -6.26 9.29
N SER A 92 -14.14 -5.68 9.36
CA SER A 92 -13.97 -4.23 9.40
C SER A 92 -14.26 -3.60 8.03
N SER A 93 -14.67 -2.33 7.99
CA SER A 93 -14.74 -1.60 6.72
C SER A 93 -13.40 -1.65 5.99
N PRO A 94 -13.37 -2.04 4.70
CA PRO A 94 -12.15 -1.97 3.89
C PRO A 94 -11.61 -0.54 3.82
N LEU A 95 -10.28 -0.40 3.73
CA LEU A 95 -9.60 0.90 3.68
C LEU A 95 -10.16 1.83 2.59
N PHE A 96 -10.50 1.27 1.43
CA PHE A 96 -11.05 2.02 0.31
C PHE A 96 -12.34 2.76 0.68
N GLU A 97 -13.23 2.14 1.46
CA GLU A 97 -14.52 2.74 1.77
C GLU A 97 -14.37 3.94 2.69
N GLU A 98 -13.50 3.86 3.69
CA GLU A 98 -13.16 4.97 4.56
C GLU A 98 -12.55 6.14 3.76
N LEU A 99 -11.62 5.82 2.85
CA LEU A 99 -11.02 6.81 1.96
C LEU A 99 -12.05 7.48 1.04
N ALA A 100 -12.92 6.70 0.41
CA ALA A 100 -13.96 7.22 -0.47
C ALA A 100 -14.97 8.06 0.30
N PHE A 101 -15.31 7.67 1.54
CA PHE A 101 -16.18 8.43 2.42
C PHE A 101 -15.56 9.80 2.77
N VAL A 102 -14.31 9.83 3.22
CA VAL A 102 -13.61 11.08 3.55
C VAL A 102 -13.42 11.96 2.32
N ALA A 103 -13.02 11.40 1.17
CA ALA A 103 -12.88 12.15 -0.07
C ALA A 103 -14.21 12.77 -0.53
N ARG A 104 -15.33 12.05 -0.40
CA ARG A 104 -16.66 12.59 -0.75
C ARG A 104 -17.13 13.70 0.17
N ARG A 105 -16.92 13.52 1.47
CA ARG A 105 -17.55 14.37 2.49
C ARG A 105 -16.71 15.60 2.81
N ASP A 106 -15.42 15.40 3.01
CA ASP A 106 -14.55 16.39 3.64
C ASP A 106 -13.50 16.96 2.66
N HIS A 107 -13.05 16.17 1.69
CA HIS A 107 -11.94 16.53 0.80
C HIS A 107 -12.12 16.08 -0.68
N PRO A 108 -13.06 16.69 -1.42
CA PRO A 108 -13.35 16.31 -2.82
C PRO A 108 -12.15 16.48 -3.76
N GLU A 109 -11.17 17.32 -3.41
CA GLU A 109 -9.92 17.49 -4.15
C GLU A 109 -9.06 16.21 -4.22
N PHE A 110 -9.20 15.29 -3.25
CA PHE A 110 -8.49 14.00 -3.26
C PHE A 110 -9.22 12.92 -4.04
N GLN A 111 -10.45 13.17 -4.48
CA GLN A 111 -11.23 12.22 -5.26
C GLN A 111 -10.42 11.55 -6.39
N PRO A 112 -9.70 12.29 -7.25
CA PRO A 112 -9.02 11.70 -8.41
C PRO A 112 -7.92 10.69 -8.08
N ILE A 113 -7.41 10.70 -6.84
CA ILE A 113 -6.39 9.75 -6.37
C ILE A 113 -7.00 8.62 -5.52
N VAL A 114 -8.28 8.70 -5.18
CA VAL A 114 -9.00 7.68 -4.38
C VAL A 114 -9.94 6.86 -5.25
N TYR A 115 -10.82 7.51 -6.01
CA TYR A 115 -11.83 6.83 -6.83
C TYR A 115 -12.23 7.65 -8.07
N ASP A 116 -12.79 6.95 -9.06
CA ASP A 116 -13.45 7.55 -10.22
C ASP A 116 -14.91 7.09 -10.32
N GLU A 117 -15.74 7.83 -11.05
CA GLU A 117 -17.14 7.48 -11.29
C GLU A 117 -17.40 7.37 -12.80
N GLN A 118 -17.67 6.14 -13.27
CA GLN A 118 -17.94 5.85 -14.67
C GLN A 118 -19.22 5.03 -14.78
N ASP A 119 -20.16 5.45 -15.63
CA ASP A 119 -21.45 4.78 -15.85
C ASP A 119 -22.23 4.46 -14.55
N GLY A 120 -22.11 5.34 -13.55
CA GLY A 120 -22.75 5.18 -12.24
C GLY A 120 -22.07 4.17 -11.32
N GLN A 121 -20.92 3.62 -11.71
CA GLN A 121 -20.09 2.75 -10.89
C GLN A 121 -18.90 3.49 -10.30
N VAL A 122 -18.56 3.16 -9.05
CA VAL A 122 -17.36 3.67 -8.38
C VAL A 122 -16.19 2.75 -8.70
N ILE A 123 -15.15 3.31 -9.29
CA ILE A 123 -13.93 2.60 -9.62
C ILE A 123 -12.86 2.93 -8.56
N PRO A 124 -12.31 1.93 -7.85
CA PRO A 124 -11.27 2.16 -6.85
C PRO A 124 -9.93 2.50 -7.54
N VAL A 125 -9.53 3.76 -7.44
CA VAL A 125 -8.26 4.28 -8.01
C VAL A 125 -7.12 4.17 -7.01
N TRP A 126 -7.41 4.07 -5.70
CA TRP A 126 -6.40 4.06 -4.66
C TRP A 126 -5.33 2.96 -4.82
N ASN A 127 -5.69 1.76 -5.30
CA ASN A 127 -4.72 0.71 -5.61
C ASN A 127 -3.69 1.18 -6.66
N MET A 128 -4.13 1.89 -7.70
CA MET A 128 -3.27 2.52 -8.71
C MET A 128 -2.41 3.63 -8.08
N THR A 129 -2.98 4.45 -7.21
CA THR A 129 -2.20 5.49 -6.49
C THR A 129 -1.05 4.89 -5.68
N MET A 130 -1.27 3.76 -5.01
CA MET A 130 -0.24 3.09 -4.21
C MET A 130 0.84 2.40 -5.07
N LEU A 131 0.45 1.76 -6.18
CA LEU A 131 1.36 0.96 -7.02
C LEU A 131 1.99 1.76 -8.16
N ASP A 132 1.18 2.52 -8.90
CA ASP A 132 1.57 3.26 -10.10
C ASP A 132 1.90 4.74 -9.78
N GLY A 133 1.32 5.31 -8.72
CA GLY A 133 1.65 6.65 -8.23
C GLY A 133 0.55 7.68 -8.43
N VAL A 134 0.70 8.82 -7.76
CA VAL A 134 -0.27 9.92 -7.75
C VAL A 134 -0.45 10.51 -9.14
N PHE A 135 0.64 10.74 -9.88
CA PHE A 135 0.54 11.29 -11.24
C PHE A 135 -0.15 10.33 -12.22
N ALA A 136 0.05 9.02 -12.04
CA ALA A 136 -0.65 7.98 -12.79
C ALA A 136 -2.16 8.02 -12.51
N ALA A 137 -2.56 8.08 -11.24
CA ALA A 137 -3.96 8.18 -10.82
C ALA A 137 -4.65 9.46 -11.35
N LEU A 138 -3.99 10.62 -11.25
CA LEU A 138 -4.49 11.87 -11.83
C LEU A 138 -4.68 11.76 -13.35
N SER A 139 -3.73 11.14 -14.04
CA SER A 139 -3.82 10.94 -15.49
C SER A 139 -4.94 9.97 -15.86
N TYR A 140 -5.15 8.92 -15.06
CA TYR A 140 -6.28 8.01 -15.21
C TYR A 140 -7.60 8.76 -15.05
N SER A 141 -7.79 9.51 -13.97
CA SER A 141 -9.03 10.27 -13.73
C SER A 141 -9.36 11.27 -14.86
N LYS A 142 -8.35 11.78 -15.59
CA LYS A 142 -8.57 12.68 -16.74
C LYS A 142 -8.84 11.96 -18.06
N THR A 143 -8.42 10.71 -18.21
CA THR A 143 -8.40 10.03 -19.52
C THR A 143 -9.20 8.74 -19.57
N GLY A 144 -9.45 8.10 -18.42
CA GLY A 144 -9.98 6.74 -18.31
C GLY A 144 -9.01 5.63 -18.77
N LEU A 145 -7.76 5.97 -19.14
CA LEU A 145 -6.84 5.03 -19.80
C LEU A 145 -5.86 4.38 -18.80
N THR A 146 -6.18 3.17 -18.35
CA THR A 146 -5.31 2.40 -17.43
C THR A 146 -3.91 2.14 -18.00
N THR A 147 -3.79 1.90 -19.31
CA THR A 147 -2.49 1.65 -19.96
C THR A 147 -1.57 2.86 -19.88
N LEU A 148 -2.11 4.08 -20.03
CA LEU A 148 -1.34 5.31 -19.89
C LEU A 148 -0.89 5.49 -18.44
N ALA A 149 -1.80 5.28 -17.48
CA ALA A 149 -1.49 5.41 -16.06
C ALA A 149 -0.35 4.48 -15.63
N ARG A 150 -0.41 3.20 -16.00
CA ARG A 150 0.65 2.22 -15.71
C ARG A 150 1.99 2.56 -16.38
N TRP A 151 1.96 3.19 -17.56
CA TRP A 151 3.18 3.65 -18.23
C TRP A 151 3.85 4.82 -17.50
N LEU A 152 3.07 5.65 -16.79
CA LEU A 152 3.59 6.78 -16.01
C LEU A 152 4.18 6.36 -14.65
N GLY A 153 3.78 5.20 -14.12
CA GLY A 153 4.33 4.64 -12.89
C GLY A 153 5.73 4.01 -13.04
N PRO A 154 6.24 3.31 -12.01
CA PRO A 154 5.59 2.99 -10.74
C PRO A 154 5.68 4.12 -9.69
N ASN A 155 4.95 3.98 -8.58
CA ASN A 155 5.10 4.82 -7.40
C ASN A 155 6.49 4.60 -6.78
N ARG A 156 7.39 5.58 -6.98
CA ARG A 156 8.78 5.47 -6.51
C ARG A 156 8.95 5.67 -5.00
N ALA A 157 7.94 6.20 -4.32
CA ALA A 157 7.96 6.34 -2.87
C ALA A 157 7.76 4.99 -2.16
N ASN A 158 7.22 3.97 -2.86
CA ASN A 158 6.98 2.62 -2.35
C ASN A 158 7.75 1.53 -3.14
N PRO A 159 9.10 1.59 -3.22
CA PRO A 159 9.87 0.75 -4.14
C PRO A 159 9.76 -0.77 -3.89
N GLY A 160 9.38 -1.18 -2.68
CA GLY A 160 9.19 -2.58 -2.31
C GLY A 160 7.74 -3.07 -2.38
N LEU A 161 6.76 -2.18 -2.56
CA LEU A 161 5.34 -2.55 -2.59
C LEU A 161 5.02 -3.22 -3.92
N SER A 162 4.47 -4.44 -3.87
CA SER A 162 4.22 -5.26 -5.06
C SER A 162 2.76 -5.60 -5.25
N TYR A 163 1.95 -5.52 -4.19
CA TYR A 163 0.52 -5.83 -4.24
C TYR A 163 -0.24 -5.01 -3.20
N VAL A 164 -1.41 -4.52 -3.59
CA VAL A 164 -2.41 -3.96 -2.68
C VAL A 164 -3.81 -4.30 -3.20
N ASP A 165 -4.72 -4.59 -2.27
CA ASP A 165 -6.14 -4.58 -2.50
C ASP A 165 -6.83 -3.93 -1.30
N THR A 166 -7.17 -2.65 -1.46
CA THR A 166 -7.83 -1.86 -0.42
C THR A 166 -9.33 -2.05 -0.34
N THR A 167 -9.91 -2.88 -1.22
CA THR A 167 -11.35 -3.18 -1.25
C THR A 167 -11.69 -4.48 -0.53
N ALA A 168 -10.68 -5.27 -0.17
CA ALA A 168 -10.87 -6.59 0.37
C ALA A 168 -11.31 -6.58 1.84
N ASN A 169 -12.26 -7.46 2.16
CA ASN A 169 -12.30 -8.20 3.41
C ASN A 169 -11.69 -9.58 3.21
N GLY A 170 -11.09 -10.15 4.25
CA GLY A 170 -10.49 -11.48 4.10
C GLY A 170 -9.58 -11.92 5.21
N TYR A 171 -8.75 -12.93 4.90
CA TYR A 171 -7.73 -13.49 5.77
C TYR A 171 -6.52 -13.96 4.96
N GLY A 172 -5.42 -14.27 5.65
CA GLY A 172 -4.19 -14.78 5.04
C GLY A 172 -3.94 -16.23 5.46
N LEU A 173 -3.50 -17.08 4.53
CA LEU A 173 -3.01 -18.42 4.79
C LEU A 173 -1.51 -18.48 4.50
N ALA A 174 -0.69 -18.62 5.54
CA ALA A 174 0.75 -18.74 5.41
C ALA A 174 1.20 -20.19 5.58
N ARG A 175 1.98 -20.70 4.63
CA ARG A 175 2.62 -22.02 4.67
C ARG A 175 4.13 -21.84 4.67
N PHE A 176 4.79 -22.44 5.65
CA PHE A 176 6.24 -22.37 5.80
C PHE A 176 6.85 -23.74 5.60
N THR A 177 7.96 -23.77 4.88
CA THR A 177 8.82 -24.95 4.70
C THR A 177 10.24 -24.61 5.16
N ALA A 178 11.13 -25.60 5.18
CA ALA A 178 12.54 -25.36 5.50
C ALA A 178 13.24 -24.40 4.51
N THR A 179 12.68 -24.22 3.30
CA THR A 179 13.33 -23.51 2.19
C THR A 179 12.52 -22.33 1.64
N GLY A 180 11.35 -22.05 2.21
CA GLY A 180 10.50 -20.98 1.69
C GLY A 180 9.20 -20.79 2.45
N ALA A 181 8.52 -19.69 2.13
CA ALA A 181 7.21 -19.34 2.63
C ALA A 181 6.29 -19.00 1.45
N GLU A 182 5.05 -19.47 1.53
CA GLU A 182 3.96 -19.12 0.61
C GLU A 182 2.85 -18.47 1.43
N VAL A 183 2.33 -17.34 0.96
CA VAL A 183 1.24 -16.62 1.63
C VAL A 183 0.14 -16.35 0.62
N GLU A 184 -1.04 -16.92 0.87
CA GLU A 184 -2.25 -16.70 0.10
C GLU A 184 -3.11 -15.64 0.81
N LEU A 185 -3.38 -14.51 0.16
CA LEU A 185 -4.31 -13.49 0.66
C LEU A 185 -5.70 -13.78 0.08
N VAL A 186 -6.58 -14.31 0.92
CA VAL A 186 -7.91 -14.77 0.51
C VAL A 186 -8.92 -13.67 0.71
N THR A 187 -9.49 -13.17 -0.38
CA THR A 187 -10.60 -12.21 -0.35
C THR A 187 -11.92 -12.95 -0.17
N MET A 188 -12.73 -12.46 0.76
CA MET A 188 -14.09 -12.95 1.04
C MET A 188 -15.11 -12.01 0.41
N SER A 189 -16.32 -12.54 0.17
CA SER A 189 -17.48 -11.70 -0.10
C SER A 189 -17.74 -10.75 1.08
N ASP A 190 -18.42 -9.63 0.83
CA ASP A 190 -18.81 -8.69 1.89
C ASP A 190 -19.55 -9.45 3.01
N CYS A 191 -18.97 -9.42 4.21
CA CYS A 191 -19.50 -10.09 5.38
C CYS A 191 -20.51 -9.22 6.15
N ARG A 192 -20.73 -7.97 5.70
CA ARG A 192 -21.68 -7.06 6.34
C ARG A 192 -23.08 -7.32 5.85
N ALA A 193 -24.04 -7.23 6.77
CA ALA A 193 -25.44 -7.36 6.41
C ALA A 193 -25.85 -6.21 5.47
N PRO A 194 -26.60 -6.47 4.39
CA PRO A 194 -27.24 -5.41 3.63
C PRO A 194 -28.21 -4.68 4.58
N PHE A 195 -27.95 -3.40 4.82
CA PHE A 195 -28.80 -2.52 5.62
C PHE A 195 -29.72 -1.68 4.73
#